data_AF-A0A5J4VIA2-F1
#
_entry.id   AF-A0A5J4VIA2-F1
#
_cell.length_a   1.000
_cell.length_b   1.000
_cell.length_c   1.000
_cell.angle_alpha   90.00
_cell.angle_beta   90.00
_cell.angle_gamma   90.00
#
_symmetry.space_group_name_H-M   'P 1'
#
loop_
_entity.id
_entity.type
_entity.pdbx_description
1 polymer ?
#
loop_
_entity_poly.entity_id
_entity_poly.type
_entity_poly.pdbx_seq_one_letter_code
_entity_poly.pdbx_strand_id
1 'polypeptide(L)'
;MDIDLMFRNWSLTFLCTKQFTQLGCTADLFTGLHAEQLTESSLKNLLCDIKPVTMSIKNDVITEVTANMAGYKATDSCLNRVRQFCNQRPFVVPAQRVEVWLFPKSATLTGIRTSQNIPLSQETDFCLLFPKVARVKTCFENPCYQNMQITTCGLNFPDMSMNTLDQQFFQLQLNASKLDLLFEATDEYEDALTTSSNTATRRPNPHTDLTSFLITLQYERKSNGALTFDGLDAQNQNTPIELRGAPIYQEATDSYYNVDTSGKRPPPPILCTVHDTFWLFSPAAGGSCIYETNHSFDEVIGPPTG
;
A
#
# COMPACT_ATOMS: atom_id res chain seq x y z
N MET A 1 -6.69 22.84 -53.02
CA MET A 1 -6.82 23.11 -51.58
C MET A 1 -5.70 22.32 -50.93
N ASP A 2 -4.54 22.95 -50.83
CA ASP A 2 -3.35 22.35 -50.23
C ASP A 2 -3.57 22.21 -48.74
N ILE A 3 -3.62 20.97 -48.27
CA ILE A 3 -3.52 20.64 -46.85
C ILE A 3 -2.03 20.51 -46.57
N ASP A 4 -1.48 21.58 -46.01
CA ASP A 4 -0.10 21.67 -45.55
C ASP A 4 0.09 20.75 -44.32
N LEU A 5 0.37 19.48 -44.57
CA LEU A 5 0.83 18.53 -43.56
C LEU A 5 2.33 18.73 -43.37
N MET A 6 2.66 19.68 -42.50
CA MET A 6 4.01 19.95 -42.01
C MET A 6 4.63 18.73 -41.31
N PHE A 7 5.21 17.82 -42.10
CA PHE A 7 6.18 16.82 -41.64
C PHE A 7 7.53 17.52 -41.44
N ARG A 8 7.71 18.22 -40.32
CA ARG A 8 9.04 18.68 -39.90
C ARG A 8 9.25 18.42 -38.41
N ASN A 9 10.20 17.53 -38.15
CA ASN A 9 10.84 17.26 -36.86
C ASN A 9 9.96 16.62 -35.79
N TRP A 10 9.62 15.34 -35.97
CA TRP A 10 9.55 14.46 -34.81
C TRP A 10 10.99 14.03 -34.49
N SER A 11 11.63 14.74 -33.57
CA SER A 11 12.65 14.08 -32.75
C SER A 11 11.96 12.89 -32.09
N LEU A 12 12.59 11.72 -32.15
CA LEU A 12 12.15 10.48 -31.52
C LEU A 12 12.19 10.66 -30.00
N THR A 13 11.30 11.49 -29.50
CA THR A 13 11.15 11.83 -28.10
C THR A 13 10.22 10.76 -27.57
N PHE A 14 10.78 9.78 -26.89
CA PHE A 14 10.08 8.63 -26.33
C PHE A 14 8.85 9.10 -25.56
N LEU A 15 7.67 8.92 -26.15
CA LEU A 15 6.42 9.31 -25.52
C LEU A 15 5.98 8.13 -24.64
N CYS A 16 6.42 8.13 -23.38
CA CYS A 16 5.83 7.28 -22.36
C CYS A 16 4.51 7.95 -21.91
N THR A 17 3.37 7.41 -22.33
CA THR A 17 2.04 8.02 -22.10
C THR A 17 1.43 7.72 -20.74
N LYS A 18 2.16 7.06 -19.81
CA LYS A 18 1.67 6.80 -18.46
C LYS A 18 2.43 7.62 -17.40
N GLN A 19 1.69 8.36 -16.59
CA GLN A 19 2.12 8.70 -15.23
C GLN A 19 2.29 7.38 -14.47
N PHE A 20 3.49 7.11 -13.95
CA PHE A 20 3.70 5.97 -13.07
C PHE A 20 3.08 6.28 -11.71
N THR A 21 1.89 5.74 -11.43
CA THR A 21 1.23 5.83 -10.13
C THR A 21 1.78 4.81 -9.11
N GLN A 22 2.53 3.80 -9.57
CA GLN A 22 3.10 2.76 -8.71
C GLN A 22 4.42 2.19 -9.28
N LEU A 23 5.36 1.86 -8.39
CA LEU A 23 6.60 1.16 -8.74
C LEU A 23 6.27 -0.29 -9.18
N GLY A 24 6.70 -0.67 -10.39
CA GLY A 24 6.55 -2.05 -10.91
C GLY A 24 5.49 -2.23 -12.01
N CYS A 25 4.80 -1.17 -12.44
CA CYS A 25 3.88 -1.25 -13.57
C CYS A 25 4.62 -1.58 -14.88
N THR A 26 4.09 -2.54 -15.64
CA THR A 26 4.51 -2.80 -17.03
C THR A 26 3.97 -1.68 -17.92
N ALA A 27 4.82 -1.13 -18.78
CA ALA A 27 4.44 -0.14 -19.79
C ALA A 27 4.72 -0.68 -21.19
N ASP A 28 3.81 -0.34 -22.10
CA ASP A 28 3.95 -0.60 -23.53
C ASP A 28 4.89 0.44 -24.13
N LEU A 29 6.01 -0.02 -24.70
CA LEU A 29 6.92 0.84 -25.44
C LEU A 29 6.59 0.74 -26.93
N PHE A 30 6.22 1.87 -27.53
CA PHE A 30 6.13 2.02 -28.98
C PHE A 30 7.55 2.10 -29.55
N THR A 31 8.01 0.99 -30.15
CA THR A 31 9.38 0.86 -30.68
C THR A 31 9.49 1.18 -32.16
N GLY A 32 8.36 1.26 -32.87
CA GLY A 32 8.30 1.55 -34.29
C GLY A 32 6.87 1.79 -34.76
N LEU A 33 6.76 2.50 -35.88
CA LEU A 33 5.54 2.65 -36.67
C LEU A 33 5.85 2.16 -38.08
N HIS A 34 5.08 1.19 -38.57
CA HIS A 34 5.19 0.73 -39.95
C HIS A 34 3.84 0.79 -40.65
N ALA A 35 3.85 1.12 -41.94
CA ALA A 35 2.65 1.23 -42.75
C ALA A 35 2.44 -0.06 -43.54
N GLU A 36 1.42 -0.84 -43.20
CA GLU A 36 1.04 -2.02 -43.99
C GLU A 36 -0.04 -1.65 -45.00
N GLN A 37 0.16 -2.07 -46.26
CA GLN A 37 -0.76 -1.75 -47.35
C GLN A 37 -1.91 -2.75 -47.35
N LEU A 38 -3.13 -2.26 -47.07
CA LEU A 38 -4.33 -3.05 -47.30
C LEU A 38 -4.64 -3.02 -48.80
N THR A 39 -4.91 -4.18 -49.38
CA THR A 39 -5.14 -4.46 -50.81
C THR A 39 -5.81 -3.34 -51.61
N GLU A 40 -5.32 -3.15 -52.85
CA GLU A 40 -5.77 -2.33 -54.02
C GLU A 40 -6.35 -0.92 -53.81
N SER A 41 -6.74 -0.50 -52.62
CA SER A 41 -7.41 0.77 -52.34
C SER A 41 -6.46 1.90 -51.93
N SER A 42 -5.14 1.70 -52.01
CA SER A 42 -4.09 2.67 -51.63
C SER A 42 -4.14 3.20 -50.18
N LEU A 43 -5.04 2.69 -49.34
CA LEU A 43 -5.10 2.97 -47.90
C LEU A 43 -4.01 2.18 -47.16
N LYS A 44 -3.27 2.84 -46.27
CA LYS A 44 -2.23 2.23 -45.42
C LYS A 44 -2.64 2.31 -43.96
N ASN A 45 -2.62 1.18 -43.27
CA ASN A 45 -2.75 1.17 -41.82
C ASN A 45 -1.39 1.44 -41.19
N LEU A 46 -1.33 2.36 -40.22
CA LEU A 46 -0.17 2.52 -39.36
C LEU A 46 -0.27 1.50 -38.24
N LEU A 47 0.64 0.53 -38.25
CA LEU A 47 0.81 -0.45 -37.19
C LEU A 47 1.91 0.02 -36.23
N CYS A 48 1.64 -0.14 -34.95
CA CYS A 48 2.56 0.16 -33.86
C CYS A 48 3.26 -1.11 -33.40
N ASP A 49 4.59 -1.12 -33.41
CA ASP A 49 5.37 -2.19 -32.79
C ASP A 49 5.47 -1.95 -31.29
N ILE A 50 4.64 -2.65 -30.52
CA ILE A 50 4.58 -2.55 -29.07
C ILE A 50 5.46 -3.64 -28.45
N LYS A 51 6.39 -3.27 -27.58
CA LYS A 51 7.15 -4.22 -26.76
C LYS A 51 6.93 -3.95 -25.26
N PRO A 52 6.68 -4.99 -24.45
CA PRO A 52 6.59 -4.82 -23.02
C PRO A 52 7.98 -4.52 -22.45
N VAL A 53 8.07 -3.50 -21.60
CA VAL A 53 9.31 -3.14 -20.89
C VAL A 53 9.04 -3.09 -19.39
N THR A 54 9.97 -3.63 -18.61
CA THR A 54 9.98 -3.50 -17.15
C THR A 54 10.97 -2.41 -16.77
N MET A 55 10.48 -1.32 -16.17
CA MET A 55 11.34 -0.26 -15.66
C MET A 55 11.88 -0.65 -14.28
N SER A 56 13.20 -0.59 -14.10
CA SER A 56 13.86 -0.76 -12.80
C SER A 56 14.52 0.55 -12.43
N ILE A 57 14.07 1.15 -11.33
CA ILE A 57 14.66 2.36 -10.76
C ILE A 57 15.73 1.94 -9.74
N LYS A 58 16.95 2.46 -9.89
CA LYS A 58 18.05 2.27 -8.94
C LYS A 58 18.60 3.65 -8.57
N ASN A 59 18.54 3.99 -7.28
CA ASN A 59 19.01 5.26 -6.71
C ASN A 59 18.19 6.49 -7.14
N ASP A 60 16.94 6.56 -6.72
CA ASP A 60 16.08 7.73 -6.91
C ASP A 60 16.28 8.79 -5.82
N VAL A 61 15.99 10.04 -6.19
CA VAL A 61 15.89 11.18 -5.29
C VAL A 61 14.56 11.85 -5.58
N ILE A 62 13.74 12.03 -4.56
CA ILE A 62 12.49 12.80 -4.68
C ILE A 62 12.86 14.27 -4.86
N THR A 63 12.65 14.81 -6.06
CA THR A 63 12.95 16.21 -6.38
C THR A 63 11.75 17.14 -6.19
N GLU A 64 10.53 16.60 -6.28
CA GLU A 64 9.28 17.35 -6.17
C GLU A 64 8.17 16.44 -5.62
N VAL A 65 7.30 16.99 -4.77
CA VAL A 65 6.09 16.32 -4.27
C VAL A 65 4.91 17.20 -4.63
N THR A 66 3.95 16.66 -5.38
CA THR A 66 2.74 17.37 -5.80
C THR A 66 1.52 16.70 -5.21
N ALA A 67 0.63 17.47 -4.56
CA ALA A 67 -0.65 16.99 -4.08
C ALA A 67 -1.78 17.59 -4.94
N ASN A 68 -2.68 16.73 -5.43
CA ASN A 68 -3.85 17.17 -6.19
C ASN A 68 -4.99 17.50 -5.22
N MET A 69 -5.37 18.78 -5.12
CA MET A 69 -6.56 19.20 -4.37
C MET A 69 -7.73 19.36 -5.35
N ALA A 70 -8.69 18.45 -5.31
CA ALA A 70 -9.93 18.57 -6.06
C ALA A 70 -10.97 19.33 -5.22
N GLY A 71 -11.75 20.21 -5.87
CA GLY A 71 -12.82 20.96 -5.22
C GLY A 71 -13.98 21.20 -6.17
N TYR A 72 -15.21 20.95 -5.71
CA TYR A 72 -16.39 21.24 -6.49
C TYR A 72 -16.56 22.76 -6.66
N LYS A 73 -16.58 23.23 -7.91
CA LYS A 73 -16.69 24.67 -8.27
C LYS A 73 -15.65 25.55 -7.56
N ALA A 74 -14.40 25.12 -7.48
CA ALA A 74 -13.32 25.96 -6.98
C ALA A 74 -13.21 27.25 -7.82
N THR A 75 -13.54 28.40 -7.22
CA THR A 75 -13.45 29.71 -7.88
C THR A 75 -12.04 30.29 -7.72
N ASP A 76 -11.65 31.25 -8.57
CA ASP A 76 -10.35 31.93 -8.44
C ASP A 76 -10.16 32.57 -7.06
N SER A 77 -11.25 33.07 -6.47
CA SER A 77 -11.24 33.62 -5.10
C SER A 77 -10.89 32.54 -4.06
N CYS A 78 -11.43 31.32 -4.21
CA CYS A 78 -11.10 30.18 -3.37
C CYS A 78 -9.62 29.78 -3.52
N LEU A 79 -9.15 29.62 -4.77
CA LEU A 79 -7.77 29.26 -5.07
C LEU A 79 -6.77 30.30 -4.53
N ASN A 80 -7.09 31.60 -4.68
CA ASN A 80 -6.26 32.68 -4.13
C ASN A 80 -6.23 32.67 -2.60
N ARG A 81 -7.33 32.33 -1.92
CA ARG A 81 -7.35 32.16 -0.46
C ARG A 81 -6.52 30.97 -0.01
N VAL A 82 -6.60 29.83 -0.70
CA VAL A 82 -5.76 28.66 -0.40
C VAL A 82 -4.28 29.01 -0.59
N ARG A 83 -3.93 29.69 -1.69
CA ARG A 83 -2.56 30.17 -1.92
C ARG A 83 -2.10 31.14 -0.83
N GLN A 84 -2.94 32.08 -0.40
CA GLN A 84 -2.62 32.99 0.71
C GLN A 84 -2.41 32.22 2.02
N PHE A 85 -3.27 31.25 2.33
CA PHE A 85 -3.14 30.41 3.51
C PHE A 85 -1.78 29.68 3.53
N CYS A 86 -1.46 28.95 2.45
CA CYS A 86 -0.21 28.22 2.32
C CYS A 86 1.04 29.12 2.34
N ASN A 87 0.92 30.37 1.89
CA ASN A 87 2.02 31.34 1.85
C ASN A 87 2.19 32.14 3.15
N GLN A 88 1.19 32.20 4.02
CA GLN A 88 1.21 33.05 5.21
C GLN A 88 1.37 32.26 6.51
N ARG A 89 0.97 30.99 6.52
CA ARG A 89 0.92 30.19 7.75
C ARG A 89 1.61 28.86 7.53
N PRO A 90 2.41 28.40 8.50
CA PRO A 90 2.78 27.01 8.54
C PRO A 90 1.53 26.14 8.58
N PHE A 91 1.55 25.03 7.86
CA PHE A 91 0.47 24.05 7.89
C PHE A 91 1.05 22.65 7.96
N VAL A 92 0.28 21.76 8.57
CA VAL A 92 0.67 20.37 8.76
C VAL A 92 -0.05 19.50 7.76
N VAL A 93 0.71 18.63 7.09
CA VAL A 93 0.16 17.54 6.27
C VAL A 93 0.42 16.23 7.01
N PRO A 94 -0.64 15.55 7.49
CA PRO A 94 -0.49 14.23 8.08
C PRO A 94 0.17 13.26 7.11
N ALA A 95 1.00 12.37 7.64
CA ALA A 95 1.69 11.33 6.90
C ALA A 95 1.74 10.05 7.73
N GLN A 96 2.14 8.96 7.10
CA GLN A 96 2.41 7.71 7.80
C GLN A 96 3.79 7.20 7.40
N ARG A 97 4.56 6.75 8.39
CA ARG A 97 5.81 6.03 8.18
C ARG A 97 5.54 4.56 8.38
N VAL A 98 5.98 3.74 7.43
CA VAL A 98 5.90 2.28 7.55
C VAL A 98 7.31 1.73 7.66
N GLU A 99 7.60 1.03 8.75
CA GLU A 99 8.83 0.26 8.91
C GLU A 99 8.53 -1.22 8.72
N VAL A 100 9.47 -1.94 8.11
CA VAL A 100 9.26 -3.32 7.67
C VAL A 100 10.21 -4.26 8.38
N TRP A 101 9.64 -5.28 9.02
CA TRP A 101 10.33 -6.27 9.82
C TRP A 101 10.03 -7.67 9.28
N LEU A 102 11.08 -8.48 9.13
CA LEU A 102 10.95 -9.88 8.73
C LEU A 102 10.99 -10.77 9.95
N PHE A 103 9.94 -11.55 10.16
CA PHE A 103 9.99 -12.60 11.17
C PHE A 103 11.07 -13.64 10.83
N PRO A 104 11.71 -14.26 11.84
CA PRO A 104 12.80 -15.21 11.61
C PRO A 104 12.34 -16.58 11.09
N LYS A 105 11.07 -16.95 11.26
CA LYS A 105 10.55 -18.28 10.89
C LYS A 105 9.42 -18.19 9.87
N SER A 106 9.50 -19.05 8.85
CA SER A 106 8.40 -19.34 7.91
C SER A 106 7.29 -20.18 8.53
N ALA A 107 6.18 -20.28 7.82
CA ALA A 107 5.10 -21.20 8.14
C ALA A 107 5.55 -22.66 8.15
N THR A 108 4.88 -23.46 8.97
CA THR A 108 5.01 -24.92 9.08
C THR A 108 3.67 -25.58 8.77
N LEU A 109 3.64 -26.92 8.69
CA LEU A 109 2.40 -27.69 8.49
C LEU A 109 1.32 -27.39 9.55
N THR A 110 1.73 -27.05 10.77
CA THR A 110 0.81 -26.71 11.88
C THR A 110 0.50 -25.22 11.95
N GLY A 111 1.03 -24.41 11.03
CA GLY A 111 0.86 -22.97 10.98
C GLY A 111 2.11 -22.18 11.33
N ILE A 112 1.90 -20.95 11.77
CA ILE A 112 2.93 -19.97 12.09
C ILE A 112 2.96 -19.75 13.60
N ARG A 113 4.16 -19.86 14.18
CA ARG A 113 4.46 -19.36 15.51
C ARG A 113 5.88 -18.80 15.50
N THR A 114 6.01 -17.49 15.48
CA THR A 114 7.29 -16.80 15.31
C THR A 114 7.31 -15.55 16.16
N SER A 115 8.50 -15.15 16.62
CA SER A 115 8.66 -13.92 17.41
C SER A 115 9.90 -13.16 16.98
N GLN A 116 9.82 -11.84 17.08
CA GLN A 116 10.93 -10.92 16.85
C GLN A 116 10.89 -9.79 17.88
N ASN A 117 12.05 -9.38 18.37
CA ASN A 117 12.17 -8.22 19.23
C ASN A 117 12.30 -6.97 18.35
N ILE A 118 11.38 -6.02 18.52
CA ILE A 118 11.34 -4.78 17.75
C ILE A 118 11.26 -3.62 18.76
N PRO A 119 12.07 -2.56 18.58
CA PRO A 119 11.92 -1.35 19.36
C PRO A 119 10.60 -0.67 18.95
N LEU A 120 9.68 -0.54 19.90
CA LEU A 120 8.37 0.06 19.66
C LEU A 120 8.32 1.50 20.21
N SER A 121 7.89 2.43 19.37
CA SER A 121 7.75 3.85 19.64
C SER A 121 6.60 4.44 18.83
N GLN A 122 5.45 4.61 19.50
CA GLN A 122 4.26 5.30 18.99
C GLN A 122 3.64 4.62 17.75
N GLU A 123 3.60 3.29 17.73
CA GLU A 123 2.95 2.56 16.64
C GLU A 123 1.43 2.73 16.71
N THR A 124 0.83 3.10 15.58
CA THR A 124 -0.61 3.29 15.46
C THR A 124 -1.31 2.04 14.94
N ASP A 125 -0.67 1.36 13.99
CA ASP A 125 -1.19 0.15 13.37
C ASP A 125 -0.06 -0.89 13.17
N PHE A 126 -0.38 -2.17 13.34
CA PHE A 126 0.44 -3.28 12.85
C PHE A 126 -0.18 -3.84 11.58
N CYS A 127 0.66 -4.13 10.59
CA CYS A 127 0.25 -4.64 9.29
C CYS A 127 0.99 -5.95 9.00
N LEU A 128 0.28 -7.05 8.73
CA LEU A 128 0.89 -8.34 8.42
C LEU A 128 0.73 -8.70 6.94
N LEU A 129 1.83 -9.08 6.32
CA LEU A 129 1.87 -9.54 4.92
C LEU A 129 2.38 -10.98 4.84
N PHE A 130 1.79 -11.74 3.93
CA PHE A 130 2.03 -13.18 3.77
C PHE A 130 2.54 -13.49 2.35
N PRO A 131 3.82 -13.17 2.06
CA PRO A 131 4.40 -13.47 0.75
C PRO A 131 4.45 -14.98 0.48
N LYS A 132 3.91 -15.41 -0.66
CA LYS A 132 4.07 -16.81 -1.13
C LYS A 132 5.46 -17.09 -1.69
N VAL A 133 6.12 -16.08 -2.27
CA VAL A 133 7.49 -16.22 -2.80
C VAL A 133 8.31 -14.97 -2.50
N ALA A 134 9.63 -15.12 -2.34
CA ALA A 134 10.55 -14.03 -1.97
C ALA A 134 10.60 -12.84 -2.95
N ARG A 135 10.05 -12.99 -4.17
CA ARG A 135 10.01 -11.94 -5.20
C ARG A 135 8.78 -11.04 -5.07
N VAL A 136 7.76 -11.47 -4.33
CA VAL A 136 6.54 -10.68 -4.11
C VAL A 136 6.88 -9.48 -3.23
N LYS A 137 6.39 -8.30 -3.64
CA LYS A 137 6.62 -7.03 -2.95
C LYS A 137 5.34 -6.28 -2.59
N THR A 138 4.30 -6.37 -3.42
CA THR A 138 3.09 -5.54 -3.32
C THR A 138 1.78 -6.34 -3.40
N CYS A 139 1.83 -7.61 -3.81
CA CYS A 139 0.66 -8.42 -4.15
C CYS A 139 0.61 -9.65 -3.25
N PHE A 140 -0.30 -9.67 -2.27
CA PHE A 140 -0.38 -10.69 -1.24
C PHE A 140 -1.78 -11.29 -1.19
N GLU A 141 -1.86 -12.59 -0.96
CA GLU A 141 -3.14 -13.29 -0.83
C GLU A 141 -3.43 -13.61 0.63
N ASN A 142 -4.71 -13.80 0.93
CA ASN A 142 -5.15 -14.30 2.22
C ASN A 142 -4.52 -15.68 2.52
N PRO A 143 -3.79 -15.84 3.64
CA PRO A 143 -3.16 -17.12 3.99
C PRO A 143 -4.19 -18.21 4.35
N CYS A 144 -5.47 -17.85 4.55
CA CYS A 144 -6.56 -18.73 5.00
C CYS A 144 -6.25 -19.38 6.36
N TYR A 145 -5.95 -18.55 7.36
CA TYR A 145 -5.53 -18.98 8.70
C TYR A 145 -6.58 -18.63 9.76
N GLN A 146 -6.66 -19.49 10.78
CA GLN A 146 -7.46 -19.33 11.99
C GLN A 146 -6.56 -19.10 13.20
N ASN A 147 -7.17 -18.61 14.28
CA ASN A 147 -6.47 -18.26 15.52
C ASN A 147 -5.32 -17.25 15.29
N MET A 148 -5.47 -16.38 14.28
CA MET A 148 -4.51 -15.33 13.94
C MET A 148 -4.49 -14.27 15.04
N GLN A 149 -3.30 -13.99 15.57
CA GLN A 149 -3.11 -12.99 16.61
C GLN A 149 -1.65 -12.56 16.72
N ILE A 150 -1.44 -11.29 17.07
CA ILE A 150 -0.15 -10.80 17.56
C ILE A 150 -0.20 -10.69 19.07
N THR A 151 0.87 -11.07 19.76
CA THR A 151 1.05 -10.79 21.19
C THR A 151 2.27 -9.89 21.37
N THR A 152 2.10 -8.76 22.06
CA THR A 152 3.19 -7.84 22.41
C THR A 152 2.85 -7.12 23.72
N CYS A 153 3.84 -6.75 24.53
CA CYS A 153 3.64 -6.12 25.85
C CYS A 153 2.67 -6.88 26.79
N GLY A 154 2.53 -8.20 26.63
CA GLY A 154 1.56 -9.01 27.39
C GLY A 154 0.10 -8.86 26.97
N LEU A 155 -0.17 -8.10 25.90
CA LEU A 155 -1.50 -7.90 25.29
C LEU A 155 -1.60 -8.67 23.97
N ASN A 156 -2.83 -9.00 23.57
CA ASN A 156 -3.10 -9.66 22.30
C ASN A 156 -3.84 -8.71 21.34
N PHE A 157 -3.49 -8.77 20.06
CA PHE A 157 -4.09 -7.96 19.00
C PHE A 157 -4.59 -8.84 17.87
N PRO A 158 -5.90 -8.82 17.56
CA PRO A 158 -6.96 -8.23 18.40
C PRO A 158 -7.16 -9.06 19.68
N ASP A 159 -7.97 -8.64 20.65
CA ASP A 159 -8.13 -9.33 21.94
C ASP A 159 -8.56 -10.81 21.81
N MET A 160 -9.45 -11.07 20.86
CA MET A 160 -9.87 -12.42 20.47
C MET A 160 -9.13 -12.85 19.23
N SER A 161 -8.69 -14.10 19.17
CA SER A 161 -8.01 -14.63 17.99
C SER A 161 -8.98 -14.72 16.80
N MET A 162 -8.52 -14.36 15.60
CA MET A 162 -9.41 -14.22 14.44
C MET A 162 -9.18 -15.32 13.40
N ASN A 163 -10.21 -15.57 12.61
CA ASN A 163 -10.15 -16.38 11.39
C ASN A 163 -10.25 -15.46 10.17
N THR A 164 -9.29 -15.56 9.25
CA THR A 164 -9.20 -14.66 8.09
C THR A 164 -10.30 -14.87 7.04
N LEU A 165 -11.18 -15.86 7.21
CA LEU A 165 -12.34 -16.09 6.35
C LEU A 165 -13.68 -15.73 7.02
N ASP A 166 -13.67 -15.32 8.29
CA ASP A 166 -14.91 -15.06 9.03
C ASP A 166 -15.37 -13.60 8.90
N GLN A 167 -16.69 -13.39 8.98
CA GLN A 167 -17.32 -12.06 8.87
C GLN A 167 -16.77 -11.04 9.88
N GLN A 168 -16.43 -11.49 11.10
CA GLN A 168 -15.86 -10.62 12.12
C GLN A 168 -14.50 -10.04 11.69
N PHE A 169 -13.70 -10.83 10.96
CA PHE A 169 -12.42 -10.38 10.42
C PHE A 169 -12.63 -9.34 9.32
N PHE A 170 -13.60 -9.54 8.43
CA PHE A 170 -13.91 -8.55 7.38
C PHE A 170 -14.33 -7.22 7.98
N GLN A 171 -15.21 -7.22 8.99
CA GLN A 171 -15.61 -5.98 9.67
C GLN A 171 -14.42 -5.27 10.31
N LEU A 172 -13.52 -6.04 10.95
CA LEU A 172 -12.30 -5.48 11.55
C LEU A 172 -11.42 -4.83 10.49
N GLN A 173 -11.19 -5.48 9.34
CA GLN A 173 -10.36 -4.94 8.26
C GLN A 173 -10.99 -3.70 7.60
N LEU A 174 -12.31 -3.68 7.39
CA LEU A 174 -13.02 -2.51 6.86
C LEU A 174 -12.91 -1.31 7.81
N ASN A 175 -13.16 -1.53 9.10
CA ASN A 175 -12.95 -0.50 10.12
C ASN A 175 -11.48 -0.05 10.15
N ALA A 176 -10.55 -1.00 10.00
CA ALA A 176 -9.13 -0.73 10.06
C ALA A 176 -8.61 0.10 8.87
N SER A 177 -9.23 -0.09 7.71
CA SER A 177 -8.88 0.60 6.46
C SER A 177 -9.29 2.06 6.46
N LYS A 178 -10.17 2.47 7.40
CA LYS A 178 -10.70 3.84 7.50
C LYS A 178 -11.17 4.40 6.17
N LEU A 179 -11.83 3.55 5.37
CA LEU A 179 -12.51 3.97 4.15
C LEU A 179 -13.54 5.04 4.57
N ASP A 180 -13.19 6.31 4.35
CA ASP A 180 -14.07 7.43 4.62
C ASP A 180 -15.01 7.63 3.43
N LEU A 181 -16.04 8.47 3.59
CA LEU A 181 -17.05 8.70 2.54
C LEU A 181 -16.46 9.17 1.20
N LEU A 182 -15.18 9.56 1.13
CA LEU A 182 -14.51 10.01 -0.08
C LEU A 182 -13.89 8.85 -0.88
N PHE A 183 -13.55 7.74 -0.23
CA PHE A 183 -12.86 6.60 -0.85
C PHE A 183 -13.64 5.29 -0.66
N GLU A 184 -14.01 4.69 -1.79
CA GLU A 184 -14.60 3.35 -1.85
C GLU A 184 -13.48 2.29 -1.88
N ALA A 185 -13.77 1.09 -1.36
CA ALA A 185 -12.90 -0.05 -1.57
C ALA A 185 -12.80 -0.37 -3.06
N THR A 186 -11.64 -0.84 -3.53
CA THR A 186 -11.56 -1.38 -4.90
C THR A 186 -12.14 -2.80 -4.92
N ASP A 187 -12.66 -3.21 -6.07
CA ASP A 187 -13.19 -4.56 -6.28
C ASP A 187 -12.16 -5.63 -5.86
N GLU A 188 -10.86 -5.42 -6.17
CA GLU A 188 -9.80 -6.36 -5.79
C GLU A 188 -9.58 -6.44 -4.29
N TYR A 189 -9.73 -5.32 -3.55
CA TYR A 189 -9.62 -5.32 -2.10
C TYR A 189 -10.80 -6.07 -1.46
N GLU A 190 -12.02 -5.80 -1.92
CA GLU A 190 -13.22 -6.49 -1.44
C GLU A 190 -13.18 -7.99 -1.75
N ASP A 191 -12.78 -8.35 -2.96
CA ASP A 191 -12.64 -9.74 -3.39
C ASP A 191 -11.55 -10.47 -2.60
N ALA A 192 -10.40 -9.84 -2.36
CA ALA A 192 -9.32 -10.43 -1.58
C ALA A 192 -9.72 -10.71 -0.13
N LEU A 193 -10.62 -9.90 0.45
CA LEU A 193 -11.18 -10.15 1.78
C LEU A 193 -12.23 -11.27 1.74
N THR A 194 -13.21 -11.17 0.84
CA THR A 194 -14.44 -11.99 0.89
C THR A 194 -14.30 -13.34 0.18
N THR A 195 -13.40 -13.45 -0.79
CA THR A 195 -13.20 -14.66 -1.58
C THR A 195 -12.00 -15.45 -1.09
N SER A 196 -12.26 -16.65 -0.55
CA SER A 196 -11.17 -17.56 -0.19
C SER A 196 -10.42 -18.06 -1.43
N SER A 197 -9.08 -18.04 -1.37
CA SER A 197 -8.23 -18.70 -2.36
C SER A 197 -8.30 -20.24 -2.27
N ASN A 198 -9.01 -20.78 -1.28
CA ASN A 198 -9.15 -22.22 -1.01
C ASN A 198 -10.61 -22.64 -0.84
N THR A 199 -10.94 -23.85 -1.25
CA THR A 199 -12.16 -24.57 -0.84
C THR A 199 -11.76 -25.95 -0.31
N ALA A 200 -12.70 -26.92 -0.21
CA ALA A 200 -12.37 -28.32 0.06
C ALA A 200 -11.32 -28.92 -0.92
N THR A 201 -11.06 -28.22 -2.03
CA THR A 201 -9.94 -28.43 -2.95
C THR A 201 -9.21 -27.11 -3.18
N ARG A 202 -7.89 -27.13 -3.37
CA ARG A 202 -7.10 -25.93 -3.69
C ARG A 202 -7.61 -25.29 -4.99
N ARG A 203 -7.90 -23.98 -5.01
CA ARG A 203 -8.21 -23.28 -6.26
C ARG A 203 -6.90 -22.78 -6.90
N PRO A 204 -6.52 -23.28 -8.09
CA PRO A 204 -5.28 -22.86 -8.74
C PRO A 204 -5.40 -21.47 -9.39
N ASN A 205 -6.57 -21.13 -9.94
CA ASN A 205 -6.82 -19.87 -10.65
C ASN A 205 -8.15 -19.25 -10.19
N PRO A 206 -8.16 -18.19 -9.37
CA PRO A 206 -9.38 -17.45 -9.08
C PRO A 206 -9.88 -16.69 -10.33
N HIS A 207 -11.19 -16.42 -10.40
CA HIS A 207 -11.81 -15.64 -11.48
C HIS A 207 -11.62 -14.13 -11.33
N THR A 208 -11.06 -13.70 -10.19
CA THR A 208 -10.79 -12.32 -9.82
C THR A 208 -9.39 -12.22 -9.18
N ASP A 209 -8.86 -11.01 -9.06
CA ASP A 209 -7.57 -10.77 -8.39
C ASP A 209 -7.75 -10.79 -6.87
N LEU A 210 -7.09 -11.74 -6.21
CA LEU A 210 -7.13 -11.90 -4.74
C LEU A 210 -5.84 -11.39 -4.06
N THR A 211 -5.03 -10.61 -4.79
CA THR A 211 -3.68 -10.23 -4.34
C THR A 211 -3.61 -8.88 -3.63
N SER A 212 -4.75 -8.27 -3.31
CA SER A 212 -4.85 -7.04 -2.52
C SER A 212 -5.15 -7.33 -1.03
N PHE A 213 -4.43 -8.30 -0.44
CA PHE A 213 -4.67 -8.71 0.95
C PHE A 213 -3.59 -8.23 1.93
N LEU A 214 -4.03 -7.65 3.04
CA LEU A 214 -3.20 -7.22 4.17
C LEU A 214 -4.02 -7.43 5.44
N ILE A 215 -3.38 -7.83 6.55
CA ILE A 215 -4.04 -7.80 7.86
C ILE A 215 -3.59 -6.54 8.60
N THR A 216 -4.49 -5.58 8.74
CA THR A 216 -4.30 -4.40 9.58
C THR A 216 -4.88 -4.66 10.97
N LEU A 217 -4.05 -4.44 11.99
CA LEU A 217 -4.38 -4.55 13.40
C LEU A 217 -4.18 -3.16 14.02
N GLN A 218 -5.28 -2.44 14.23
CA GLN A 218 -5.22 -1.11 14.83
C GLN A 218 -4.99 -1.21 16.32
N TYR A 219 -4.13 -0.35 16.85
CA TYR A 219 -4.11 -0.07 18.27
C TYR A 219 -5.25 0.89 18.63
N GLU A 220 -5.77 0.82 19.86
CA GLU A 220 -6.87 1.67 20.31
C GLU A 220 -6.41 3.14 20.35
N ARG A 221 -6.57 3.86 19.23
CA ARG A 221 -7.65 4.83 19.00
C ARG A 221 -8.29 5.51 20.21
N LYS A 222 -7.63 5.75 21.34
CA LYS A 222 -8.24 6.43 22.50
C LYS A 222 -8.42 7.92 22.25
N SER A 223 -9.22 8.26 21.25
CA SER A 223 -9.67 9.61 21.07
C SER A 223 -11.07 9.59 20.46
N ASN A 224 -12.00 10.18 21.20
CA ASN A 224 -13.35 10.49 20.73
C ASN A 224 -13.28 11.59 19.64
N GLY A 225 -12.68 11.31 18.49
CA GLY A 225 -12.55 12.25 17.37
C GLY A 225 -11.52 13.37 17.55
N ALA A 226 -10.64 13.30 18.57
CA ALA A 226 -9.49 14.19 18.70
C ALA A 226 -8.24 13.58 18.04
N LEU A 227 -7.36 14.38 17.47
CA LEU A 227 -6.08 13.92 16.90
C LEU A 227 -5.04 13.59 18.00
N THR A 228 -5.45 12.93 19.09
CA THR A 228 -4.53 12.51 20.15
C THR A 228 -4.05 11.09 19.85
N PHE A 229 -2.76 10.98 19.51
CA PHE A 229 -2.10 9.75 19.07
C PHE A 229 -1.44 9.04 20.26
N ASP A 230 -2.23 8.30 21.04
CA ASP A 230 -1.66 7.39 22.05
C ASP A 230 -1.40 6.02 21.41
N GLY A 231 -0.38 5.96 20.55
CA GLY A 231 0.11 4.71 19.97
C GLY A 231 0.67 3.75 21.01
N LEU A 232 1.00 2.53 20.61
CA LEU A 232 1.77 1.63 21.48
C LEU A 232 3.17 2.23 21.65
N ASP A 233 3.60 2.52 22.88
CA ASP A 233 4.91 3.09 23.15
C ASP A 233 5.65 2.25 24.19
N ALA A 234 6.73 1.60 23.76
CA ALA A 234 7.66 0.89 24.63
C ALA A 234 8.91 1.73 24.94
N GLN A 235 8.90 3.04 24.67
CA GLN A 235 10.01 3.96 24.85
C GLN A 235 11.28 3.49 24.14
N ASN A 236 11.12 2.99 22.90
CA ASN A 236 12.19 2.37 22.11
C ASN A 236 12.85 1.14 22.76
N GLN A 237 12.23 0.53 23.78
CA GLN A 237 12.70 -0.75 24.31
C GLN A 237 12.32 -1.89 23.37
N ASN A 238 13.26 -2.80 23.18
CA ASN A 238 13.06 -4.01 22.41
C ASN A 238 11.96 -4.87 23.06
N THR A 239 10.82 -4.94 22.41
CA THR A 239 9.66 -5.68 22.87
C THR A 239 9.44 -6.91 22.00
N PRO A 240 9.20 -8.10 22.58
CA PRO A 240 8.89 -9.28 21.80
C PRO A 240 7.51 -9.14 21.17
N ILE A 241 7.46 -9.23 19.85
CA ILE A 241 6.23 -9.40 19.08
C ILE A 241 6.14 -10.85 18.67
N GLU A 242 5.12 -11.57 19.11
CA GLU A 242 4.84 -12.95 18.73
C GLU A 242 3.65 -13.00 17.76
N LEU A 243 3.84 -13.53 16.56
CA LEU A 243 2.78 -13.86 15.62
C LEU A 243 2.41 -15.34 15.76
N ARG A 244 1.12 -15.61 15.93
CA ARG A 244 0.54 -16.96 15.88
C ARG A 244 -0.59 -17.07 14.86
N GLY A 245 -0.75 -18.27 14.31
CA GLY A 245 -1.85 -18.65 13.45
C GLY A 245 -1.75 -20.10 13.00
N ALA A 246 -2.90 -20.74 12.76
CA ALA A 246 -2.98 -22.11 12.27
C ALA A 246 -3.71 -22.14 10.92
N PRO A 247 -3.34 -23.02 9.98
CA PRO A 247 -4.01 -23.07 8.70
C PRO A 247 -5.44 -23.63 8.87
N ILE A 248 -6.41 -23.07 8.15
CA ILE A 248 -7.79 -23.57 8.10
C ILE A 248 -7.83 -24.85 7.26
N TYR A 249 -7.09 -24.87 6.17
CA TYR A 249 -6.95 -26.00 5.25
C TYR A 249 -5.59 -26.67 5.46
N GLN A 250 -5.53 -28.00 5.43
CA GLN A 250 -4.31 -28.75 5.74
C GLN A 250 -3.83 -29.56 4.53
N GLU A 251 -2.57 -30.01 4.58
CA GLU A 251 -1.97 -30.83 3.52
C GLU A 251 -2.11 -30.16 2.14
N ALA A 252 -2.51 -30.88 1.10
CA ALA A 252 -2.56 -30.40 -0.28
C ALA A 252 -3.47 -29.17 -0.50
N THR A 253 -4.38 -28.86 0.42
CA THR A 253 -5.30 -27.72 0.32
C THR A 253 -4.80 -26.45 1.03
N ASP A 254 -3.68 -26.51 1.76
CA ASP A 254 -3.02 -25.30 2.30
C ASP A 254 -2.28 -24.55 1.17
N SER A 255 -2.94 -23.57 0.53
CA SER A 255 -2.34 -22.80 -0.57
C SER A 255 -1.23 -21.85 -0.15
N TYR A 256 -1.10 -21.54 1.13
CA TYR A 256 -0.04 -20.66 1.62
C TYR A 256 1.23 -21.46 1.92
N TYR A 257 1.11 -22.57 2.65
CA TYR A 257 2.25 -23.44 2.97
C TYR A 257 2.73 -24.27 1.76
N ASN A 258 1.81 -24.71 0.90
CA ASN A 258 2.12 -25.44 -0.34
C ASN A 258 2.00 -24.51 -1.55
N VAL A 259 2.93 -23.56 -1.67
CA VAL A 259 2.93 -22.51 -2.69
C VAL A 259 2.80 -23.09 -4.10
N ASP A 260 3.49 -24.18 -4.39
CA ASP A 260 3.44 -24.87 -5.68
C ASP A 260 3.61 -26.39 -5.51
N THR A 261 3.42 -27.13 -6.61
CA THR A 261 3.63 -28.58 -6.67
C THR A 261 5.09 -28.99 -6.57
N SER A 262 6.03 -28.04 -6.61
CA SER A 262 7.47 -28.30 -6.48
C SER A 262 7.93 -28.40 -5.02
N GLY A 263 7.02 -28.23 -4.07
CA GLY A 263 7.31 -28.29 -2.63
C GLY A 263 7.97 -27.02 -2.09
N LYS A 264 7.89 -25.92 -2.84
CA LYS A 264 8.43 -24.63 -2.40
C LYS A 264 7.65 -24.11 -1.20
N ARG A 265 8.39 -23.64 -0.19
CA ARG A 265 7.82 -23.07 1.04
C ARG A 265 7.75 -21.55 0.96
N PRO A 266 6.75 -20.93 1.62
CA PRO A 266 6.67 -19.49 1.65
C PRO A 266 7.83 -18.90 2.47
N PRO A 267 8.35 -17.71 2.11
CA PRO A 267 9.20 -16.93 2.99
C PRO A 267 8.49 -16.59 4.32
N PRO A 268 9.24 -16.10 5.33
CA PRO A 268 8.64 -15.65 6.57
C PRO A 268 7.61 -14.53 6.35
N PRO A 269 6.54 -14.49 7.17
CA PRO A 269 5.63 -13.36 7.18
C PRO A 269 6.37 -12.06 7.48
N ILE A 270 5.83 -10.96 6.98
CA ILE A 270 6.36 -9.63 7.16
C ILE A 270 5.46 -8.88 8.13
N LEU A 271 6.06 -8.24 9.11
CA LEU A 271 5.39 -7.28 9.97
C LEU A 271 5.77 -5.88 9.53
N CYS A 272 4.77 -5.05 9.32
CA CYS A 272 4.92 -3.63 9.09
C CYS A 272 4.43 -2.88 10.34
N THR A 273 5.26 -2.01 10.89
CA THR A 273 4.86 -1.09 11.96
C THR A 273 4.54 0.27 11.34
N VAL A 274 3.37 0.82 11.67
CA VAL A 274 2.90 2.10 11.14
C VAL A 274 3.01 3.14 12.24
N HIS A 275 3.62 4.27 11.91
CA HIS A 275 3.72 5.44 12.77
C HIS A 275 2.99 6.59 12.11
N ASP A 276 2.13 7.27 12.85
CA ASP A 276 1.54 8.52 12.38
C ASP A 276 2.63 9.61 12.49
N THR A 277 2.93 10.25 11.37
CA THR A 277 3.97 11.28 11.22
C THR A 277 3.36 12.49 10.54
N PHE A 278 4.13 13.56 10.34
CA PHE A 278 3.61 14.69 9.58
C PHE A 278 4.72 15.51 8.93
N TRP A 279 4.33 16.22 7.87
CA TRP A 279 5.16 17.23 7.25
C TRP A 279 4.72 18.60 7.75
N LEU A 280 5.68 19.37 8.24
CA LEU A 280 5.49 20.78 8.54
C LEU A 280 5.96 21.61 7.35
N PHE A 281 5.01 22.24 6.67
CA PHE A 281 5.29 23.21 5.64
C PHE A 281 5.30 24.60 6.27
N SER A 282 6.38 25.34 6.10
CA SER A 282 6.46 26.74 6.53
C SER A 282 6.93 27.62 5.38
N PRO A 283 6.17 28.67 5.03
CA PRO A 283 6.60 29.63 4.02
C PRO A 283 7.74 30.55 4.53
N ALA A 284 8.03 30.58 5.84
CA ALA A 284 9.13 31.36 6.39
C ALA A 284 10.49 30.82 5.92
N ALA A 285 11.41 31.72 5.55
CA ALA A 285 12.78 31.41 5.09
C ALA A 285 12.90 30.62 3.75
N GLY A 286 11.98 30.83 2.80
CA GLY A 286 12.12 30.30 1.43
C GLY A 286 11.34 29.02 1.13
N GLY A 287 10.37 28.65 1.98
CA GLY A 287 9.52 27.48 1.79
C GLY A 287 10.13 26.19 2.33
N SER A 288 10.39 26.14 3.64
CA SER A 288 10.92 24.94 4.28
C SER A 288 9.84 23.86 4.41
N CYS A 289 10.19 22.63 4.06
CA CYS A 289 9.40 21.44 4.32
C CYS A 289 10.21 20.52 5.26
N ILE A 290 9.68 20.26 6.46
CA ILE A 290 10.34 19.44 7.47
C ILE A 290 9.51 18.18 7.67
N TYR A 291 10.16 17.03 7.54
CA TYR A 291 9.56 15.75 7.92
C TYR A 291 9.79 15.52 9.41
N GLU A 292 8.74 15.60 10.21
CA GLU A 292 8.82 15.33 11.64
C GLU A 292 8.51 13.86 11.92
N THR A 293 9.38 13.24 12.71
CA THR A 293 9.34 11.80 12.99
C THR A 293 9.70 11.45 14.43
N ASN A 294 10.22 12.40 15.21
CA ASN A 294 10.74 12.18 16.55
C ASN A 294 9.86 12.83 17.63
N HIS A 295 9.09 13.86 17.26
CA HIS A 295 8.24 14.62 18.17
C HIS A 295 6.76 14.42 17.83
N SER A 296 5.92 14.44 18.87
CA SER A 296 4.46 14.42 18.70
C SER A 296 3.94 15.71 18.07
N PHE A 297 2.75 15.65 17.49
CA PHE A 297 2.10 16.81 16.88
C PHE A 297 1.97 17.99 17.87
N ASP A 298 1.57 17.71 19.11
CA ASP A 298 1.36 18.72 20.15
C ASP A 298 2.67 19.37 20.62
N GLU A 299 3.79 18.64 20.60
CA GLU A 299 5.11 19.17 20.94
C GLU A 299 5.63 20.17 19.90
N VAL A 300 5.33 19.94 18.61
CA VAL A 300 5.83 20.78 17.52
C VAL A 300 4.93 21.98 17.23
N ILE A 301 3.61 21.81 17.29
CA ILE A 301 2.66 22.87 16.98
C ILE A 301 2.25 23.66 18.23
N GLY A 302 2.39 23.06 19.42
CA GLY A 302 1.86 23.60 20.67
C GLY A 302 0.36 23.32 20.82
N PRO A 303 -0.19 23.45 22.04
CA PRO A 303 -1.61 23.23 22.27
C PRO A 303 -2.45 24.23 21.45
N PRO A 304 -3.64 23.83 20.96
CA PRO A 304 -4.52 24.75 20.24
C PRO A 304 -4.82 25.95 21.15
N THR A 305 -4.38 27.14 20.75
CA THR A 305 -4.80 28.39 21.39
C THR A 305 -6.29 28.54 21.14
N GLY A 306 -7.09 28.30 22.18
CA GLY A 306 -8.54 28.53 22.18
C GLY A 306 -8.92 30.00 22.03
#